data_AF-A0A0K2TGA7-F1
#
_entry.id   AF-A0A0K2TGA7-F1
#
_cell.length_a   1.000
_cell.length_b   1.000
_cell.length_c   1.000
_cell.angle_alpha   90.00
_cell.angle_beta   90.00
_cell.angle_gamma   90.00
#
_symmetry.space_group_name_H-M   'P 1'
#
loop_
_entity.id
_entity.type
_entity.pdbx_description
1 polymer ?
#
loop_
_entity_poly.entity_id
_entity_poly.type
_entity_poly.pdbx_seq_one_letter_code
_entity_poly.pdbx_strand_id
1 'polypeptide(L)'
;MVKVHGTLVSDNGPCFTSREFSDFANEWGFNQTFSCPKQPDQNGLAERGVQTVNNFLKKKSRCRRCVTCVQFDSIAKWSRPAQLFFNREVRTKVPRIIRKLDDEEQQ
;
A
#
# COMPACT_ATOMS: atom_id res chain seq x y z
N MET A 1 4.14 18.98 -16.68
CA MET A 1 3.98 17.58 -16.22
C MET A 1 4.89 17.37 -15.02
N VAL A 2 4.36 16.89 -13.89
CA VAL A 2 5.17 16.61 -12.68
C VAL A 2 5.82 15.24 -12.89
N LYS A 3 7.15 15.18 -12.90
CA LYS A 3 7.89 13.91 -12.97
C LYS A 3 7.95 13.27 -11.59
N VAL A 4 7.69 11.97 -11.53
CA VAL A 4 7.74 11.20 -10.29
C VAL A 4 9.13 10.58 -10.18
N HIS A 5 9.95 11.08 -9.26
CA HIS A 5 11.24 10.47 -8.95
C HIS A 5 11.02 9.36 -7.92
N GLY A 6 11.14 8.11 -8.36
CA GLY A 6 10.98 6.94 -7.50
C GLY A 6 11.35 5.66 -8.24
N THR A 7 11.47 4.57 -7.48
CA THR A 7 11.70 3.23 -8.02
C THR A 7 10.47 2.37 -7.74
N LEU A 8 9.94 1.75 -8.79
CA LEU A 8 8.90 0.73 -8.71
C LEU A 8 9.58 -0.64 -8.69
N VAL A 9 9.27 -1.45 -7.68
CA VAL A 9 9.62 -2.87 -7.64
C VAL A 9 8.38 -3.65 -8.04
N SER A 10 8.44 -4.40 -9.13
CA SER A 10 7.33 -5.24 -9.61
C SER A 10 7.79 -6.67 -9.88
N ASP A 11 6.86 -7.61 -9.97
CA ASP A 11 7.17 -8.94 -10.47
C ASP A 11 7.35 -8.92 -12.01
N ASN A 12 7.75 -10.07 -12.56
CA ASN A 12 7.87 -10.28 -14.01
C ASN A 12 6.51 -10.54 -14.69
N GLY A 13 5.41 -10.04 -14.12
CA GLY A 13 4.09 -10.17 -14.72
C GLY A 13 4.03 -9.54 -16.11
N PRO A 14 3.25 -10.12 -17.05
CA PRO A 14 3.18 -9.64 -18.44
C PRO A 14 2.70 -8.19 -18.55
N CYS A 15 1.92 -7.71 -17.57
CA CYS A 15 1.46 -6.33 -17.51
C CYS A 15 2.59 -5.34 -17.18
N PHE A 16 3.64 -5.79 -16.49
CA PHE A 16 4.78 -4.95 -16.08
C PHE A 16 5.97 -5.06 -17.03
N THR A 17 6.02 -6.12 -17.85
CA THR A 17 7.05 -6.32 -18.87
C THR A 17 6.62 -5.84 -20.26
N SER A 18 5.41 -5.29 -20.40
CA SER A 18 4.94 -4.76 -21.68
C SER A 18 5.69 -3.49 -22.08
N ARG A 19 5.77 -3.27 -23.40
CA ARG A 19 6.39 -2.07 -23.97
C ARG A 19 5.65 -0.81 -23.54
N GLU A 20 4.32 -0.86 -23.46
CA GLU A 20 3.51 0.30 -23.06
C GLU A 20 3.85 0.75 -21.63
N PHE A 21 4.11 -0.21 -20.73
CA PHE A 21 4.50 0.11 -19.36
C PHE A 21 5.91 0.71 -19.28
N SER A 22 6.83 0.24 -20.12
CA SER A 22 8.18 0.82 -20.22
C SER A 22 8.14 2.25 -20.74
N ASP A 23 7.33 2.52 -21.77
CA ASP A 23 7.15 3.87 -22.33
C ASP A 23 6.51 4.80 -21.28
N PHE A 24 5.53 4.31 -20.52
CA PHE A 24 4.92 5.04 -19.41
C PHE A 24 5.94 5.38 -18.30
N ALA A 25 6.80 4.44 -17.92
CA ALA A 25 7.84 4.67 -16.92
C ALA A 25 8.83 5.75 -17.34
N ASN A 26 9.24 5.73 -18.61
CA ASN A 26 10.12 6.75 -19.20
C ASN A 26 9.46 8.13 -19.27
N GLU A 27 8.18 8.19 -19.67
CA GLU A 27 7.42 9.44 -19.76
C GLU A 27 7.23 10.09 -18.38
N TRP A 28 6.93 9.28 -17.36
CA TRP A 28 6.69 9.74 -15.98
C TRP A 28 7.98 9.95 -15.17
N GLY A 29 9.09 9.34 -15.61
CA GLY A 29 10.42 9.53 -15.04
C GLY A 29 10.75 8.67 -13.82
N PHE A 30 10.07 7.54 -13.64
CA PHE A 30 10.37 6.59 -12.55
C PHE A 30 11.12 5.35 -13.07
N ASN A 31 11.96 4.77 -12.22
CA ASN A 31 12.72 3.57 -12.56
C ASN A 31 11.92 2.32 -12.22
N GLN A 32 11.84 1.36 -13.15
CA GLN A 32 11.26 0.06 -12.88
C GLN A 32 12.36 -0.96 -12.61
N THR A 33 12.18 -1.73 -11.54
CA THR A 33 13.05 -2.84 -11.15
C THR A 33 12.20 -4.09 -10.98
N PHE A 34 12.69 -5.22 -11.47
CA PHE A 34 12.00 -6.49 -11.35
C PHE A 34 12.52 -7.28 -10.16
N SER A 35 11.61 -7.78 -9.33
CA SER A 35 11.96 -8.67 -8.23
C SER A 35 12.46 -10.01 -8.79
N CYS A 36 13.55 -10.53 -8.24
CA CYS A 36 14.06 -11.84 -8.61
C CYS A 36 13.02 -12.93 -8.24
N PRO A 37 12.81 -13.98 -9.06
CA PRO A 37 11.77 -15.02 -8.85
C PRO A 37 11.81 -15.79 -7.52
N LYS A 38 12.77 -15.51 -6.63
CA LYS A 38 12.98 -16.21 -5.36
C LYS A 38 13.32 -15.28 -4.19
N GLN A 39 12.99 -13.99 -4.28
CA GLN A 39 13.18 -13.02 -3.19
C GLN A 39 11.85 -12.46 -2.69
N PRO A 40 11.12 -13.21 -1.84
CA PRO A 40 9.84 -12.76 -1.29
C PRO A 40 9.96 -11.47 -0.47
N ASP A 41 11.15 -11.14 0.01
CA ASP A 41 11.37 -9.92 0.81
C ASP A 41 11.20 -8.63 0.00
N GLN A 42 11.49 -8.65 -1.31
CA GLN A 42 11.45 -7.45 -2.14
C GLN A 42 10.02 -7.00 -2.47
N ASN A 43 9.08 -7.95 -2.56
CA ASN A 43 7.66 -7.66 -2.84
C ASN A 43 6.73 -8.05 -1.68
N GLY A 44 7.26 -8.56 -0.58
CA GLY A 44 6.47 -9.11 0.53
C GLY A 44 5.63 -8.09 1.29
N LEU A 45 5.94 -6.78 1.18
CA LEU A 45 5.06 -5.72 1.69
C LEU A 45 3.83 -5.53 0.80
N ALA A 46 3.98 -5.62 -0.52
CA ALA A 46 2.86 -5.55 -1.45
C ALA A 46 1.95 -6.76 -1.27
N GLU A 47 2.51 -7.96 -1.17
CA GLU A 47 1.76 -9.21 -0.91
C GLU A 47 0.98 -9.14 0.41
N ARG A 48 1.64 -8.69 1.49
CA ARG A 48 0.97 -8.46 2.78
C ARG A 48 -0.16 -7.44 2.66
N GLY A 49 0.04 -6.35 1.93
CA GLY A 49 -1.01 -5.37 1.64
C GLY A 49 -2.22 -5.99 0.93
N VAL A 50 -1.98 -6.78 -0.12
CA VAL A 50 -3.04 -7.51 -0.84
C VAL A 50 -3.76 -8.49 0.09
N GLN A 51 -3.03 -9.20 0.95
CA GLN A 51 -3.62 -10.10 1.94
C GLN A 51 -4.51 -9.35 2.93
N THR A 52 -4.07 -8.19 3.43
CA THR A 52 -4.87 -7.34 4.32
C THR A 52 -6.16 -6.89 3.64
N VAL A 53 -6.07 -6.41 2.39
CA VAL A 53 -7.25 -6.02 1.59
C VAL A 53 -8.19 -7.21 1.44
N ASN A 54 -7.70 -8.36 1.00
CA ASN A 54 -8.52 -9.55 0.78
C ASN A 54 -9.20 -10.05 2.06
N ASN A 55 -8.47 -10.07 3.18
CA ASN A 55 -9.03 -10.44 4.49
C ASN A 55 -10.11 -9.45 4.94
N PHE A 56 -9.91 -8.16 4.67
CA PHE A 56 -10.89 -7.12 4.96
C PHE A 56 -12.16 -7.28 4.10
N LEU A 57 -12.00 -7.53 2.80
CA LEU A 57 -13.10 -7.77 1.85
C LEU A 57 -13.92 -9.01 2.25
N LYS A 58 -13.24 -10.11 2.60
CA LYS A 58 -13.89 -11.34 3.07
C LYS A 58 -14.70 -11.11 4.35
N LYS A 59 -14.17 -10.33 5.31
CA LYS A 59 -14.86 -10.00 6.57
C LYS A 59 -16.04 -9.04 6.38
N LYS A 60 -16.00 -8.14 5.38
CA LYS A 60 -17.04 -7.13 5.12
C LYS A 60 -17.69 -7.31 3.75
N SER A 61 -18.14 -8.53 3.45
CA SER A 61 -18.76 -8.96 2.19
C SER A 61 -19.92 -8.08 1.67
N ARG A 62 -20.44 -7.15 2.47
CA ARG A 62 -21.57 -6.28 2.14
C ARG A 62 -21.24 -4.79 1.99
N CYS A 63 -19.98 -4.36 2.21
CA CYS A 63 -19.60 -2.95 2.13
C CYS A 63 -18.95 -2.63 0.77
N ARG A 64 -19.66 -2.01 -0.17
CA ARG A 64 -19.12 -1.67 -1.53
C ARG A 64 -18.05 -0.56 -1.53
N ARG A 65 -17.82 0.14 -0.41
CA ARG A 65 -16.79 1.21 -0.26
C ARG A 65 -15.56 0.77 0.54
N CYS A 66 -15.46 -0.51 0.84
CA CYS A 66 -14.46 -1.14 1.71
C CYS A 66 -12.99 -0.91 1.32
N VAL A 67 -12.66 -0.72 0.03
CA VAL A 67 -11.27 -0.51 -0.42
C VAL A 67 -10.66 0.74 0.23
N THR A 68 -11.45 1.81 0.39
CA THR A 68 -10.99 3.04 1.05
C THR A 68 -10.70 2.83 2.54
N CYS A 69 -11.38 1.90 3.21
CA CYS A 69 -11.17 1.64 4.63
C CYS A 69 -9.78 1.03 4.91
N VAL A 70 -9.24 0.26 3.96
CA VAL A 70 -7.93 -0.40 4.12
C VAL A 70 -6.78 0.62 4.21
N GLN A 71 -6.94 1.81 3.63
CA GLN A 71 -5.95 2.89 3.72
C GLN A 71 -5.88 3.53 5.12
N PHE A 72 -6.94 3.35 5.93
CA PHE A 72 -7.10 3.98 7.25
C PHE A 72 -7.04 2.99 8.42
N ASP A 73 -7.16 1.70 8.14
CA ASP A 73 -6.91 0.65 9.11
C ASP A 73 -5.41 0.42 9.26
N SER A 74 -4.96 0.26 10.51
CA SER A 74 -3.54 0.10 10.85
C SER A 74 -3.03 -1.22 10.27
N ILE A 75 -2.08 -1.14 9.33
CA ILE A 75 -1.39 -2.29 8.74
C ILE A 75 -0.26 -2.78 9.70
N ALA A 76 0.12 -1.97 10.69
CA ALA A 76 1.09 -2.30 11.73
C ALA A 76 0.85 -1.50 13.03
N LYS A 77 1.46 -1.96 14.14
CA LYS A 77 1.47 -1.35 15.50
C LYS A 77 1.78 0.16 15.51
N TRP A 78 2.41 0.66 14.45
CA TRP A 78 2.86 2.04 14.31
C TRP A 78 2.18 2.68 13.11
N SER A 79 1.28 3.63 13.40
CA SER A 79 0.77 4.64 12.46
C SER A 79 -0.05 4.14 11.26
N ARG A 80 -1.00 4.96 10.80
CA ARG A 80 -1.80 4.64 9.61
C ARG A 80 -0.98 4.91 8.34
N PRO A 81 -1.00 4.04 7.32
CA PRO A 81 -0.21 4.23 6.09
C PRO A 81 -0.41 5.59 5.44
N ALA A 82 -1.66 6.07 5.39
CA ALA A 82 -1.97 7.38 4.84
C ALA A 82 -1.38 8.55 5.67
N GLN A 83 -1.30 8.40 6.99
CA GLN A 83 -0.68 9.43 7.85
C GLN A 83 0.84 9.48 7.66
N LEU A 84 1.49 8.31 7.53
CA LEU A 84 2.91 8.23 7.21
C LEU A 84 3.21 8.85 5.84
N PHE A 85 2.41 8.52 4.83
CA PHE A 85 2.61 9.02 3.47
C PHE A 85 2.46 10.55 3.36
N PHE A 86 1.45 11.11 4.02
CA PHE A 86 1.21 12.56 3.97
C PHE A 86 1.90 13.33 5.10
N ASN A 87 2.60 12.64 6.00
CA ASN A 87 3.17 13.17 7.24
C ASN A 87 2.22 14.10 8.03
N ARG A 88 0.93 13.78 8.01
CA ARG A 88 -0.14 14.58 8.65
C ARG A 88 -1.37 13.74 8.94
N GLU A 89 -2.26 14.26 9.79
CA GLU A 89 -3.59 13.68 9.94
C GLU A 89 -4.45 13.85 8.68
N VAL A 90 -4.89 12.71 8.11
CA VAL A 90 -5.80 12.71 6.97
C VAL A 90 -7.24 12.95 7.45
N ARG A 91 -7.88 13.98 6.88
CA ARG A 91 -9.30 14.29 7.13
C ARG A 91 -10.18 13.35 6.28
N THR A 92 -11.05 12.59 6.91
CA THR A 92 -11.92 11.62 6.21
C THR A 92 -13.34 11.64 6.76
N LYS A 93 -14.29 11.21 5.93
CA LYS A 93 -15.69 10.97 6.33
C LYS A 93 -15.92 9.54 6.85
N VAL A 94 -14.86 8.72 6.88
CA VAL A 94 -14.94 7.34 7.34
C VAL A 94 -14.93 7.35 8.87
N PRO A 95 -15.91 6.72 9.54
CA PRO A 95 -15.95 6.70 11.00
C PRO A 95 -14.67 6.07 11.57
N ARG A 96 -14.02 6.80 12.49
CA ARG A 96 -12.78 6.38 13.13
C ARG A 96 -13.09 5.44 14.30
N ILE A 97 -12.62 4.21 14.24
CA ILE A 97 -12.51 3.35 15.44
C ILE A 97 -11.23 3.78 16.15
N ILE A 98 -11.36 4.58 17.20
CA ILE A 98 -10.24 4.93 18.09
C ILE A 98 -10.02 3.71 18.98
N ARG A 99 -9.08 2.85 18.62
CA ARG A 99 -8.54 1.89 19.59
C ARG A 99 -7.57 2.70 20.44
N LYS A 100 -7.86 2.84 21.75
CA LYS A 100 -6.85 3.31 22.69
C LYS A 100 -5.69 2.31 22.60
N LEU A 101 -4.49 2.80 22.31
CA LEU A 101 -3.30 1.99 22.51
C LEU A 101 -3.18 1.91 24.02
N ASP A 102 -3.28 0.71 24.58
CA ASP A 102 -3.00 0.52 26.00
C ASP A 102 -1.52 0.85 26.19
N ASP A 103 -1.25 1.93 26.93
CA ASP A 103 0.08 2.40 27.29
C ASP A 103 0.72 1.39 28.26
N GLU A 104 1.30 0.32 27.72
CA GLU A 104 2.17 -0.58 28.46
C GLU A 104 3.60 -0.55 27.91
N GLU A 105 4.38 0.43 28.35
CA GLU A 105 5.83 0.34 28.64
C GLU A 105 6.07 1.27 29.84
N GLN A 106 5.89 0.76 31.06
CA GLN A 106 6.94 0.28 31.98
C GLN A 106 7.94 1.36 32.43
N GLN A 107 7.87 1.60 33.74
CA GLN A 107 8.77 2.38 34.59
C GLN A 107 10.15 1.74 34.71
#